data_AF-A0A938L9J9-F1
#
_entry.id   AF-A0A938L9J9-F1
#
_cell.length_a   1.000
_cell.length_b   1.000
_cell.length_c   1.000
_cell.angle_alpha   90.00
_cell.angle_beta   90.00
_cell.angle_gamma   90.00
#
_symmetry.space_group_name_H-M   'P 1'
#
loop_
_entity.id
_entity.type
_entity.pdbx_description
1 polymer ?
#
loop_
_entity_poly.entity_id
_entity_poly.type
_entity_poly.pdbx_seq_one_letter_code
_entity_poly.pdbx_strand_id
1 'polypeptide(L)'
;MNRVDIARFEFDFDTTWAAFFTDSKLRIYSRYGGRDEHEPESRLSKSSLLQTMRESLDAHKLARATVTGGAEAVPPAAPIWHPEPISSTTPLDIPLLKKSHNGCVHCHQIREYSLLQAYHDKRFQREMLFTYPLPESLGIEVDRVHGHRVAKVGDGSPAADAKLSSGDIITRCAEVPIRSDLDLRWALHRLPPTSKRVTLLVERQMSNLGDSAARSTEIVLSLPNGWRQSELSWRKSSRSVPSDWGFRGAALAKFERREANLPESGLAIRVLSIKPRGFAQALGLHKGDVITGLAGDTRERSLDRLRSDMLRRFAPGDEVRLTVLRSEQTLELSGKFPAWFTEETTVP
;
A
#
# COMPACT_ATOMS: atom_id res chain seq x y z
N MET A 1 13.31 16.37 2.29
CA MET A 1 12.10 16.46 3.15
C MET A 1 12.40 16.84 4.62
N ASN A 2 13.60 17.30 4.97
CA ASN A 2 14.13 17.31 6.35
C ASN A 2 13.24 17.95 7.42
N ARG A 3 12.50 19.02 7.11
CA ARG A 3 11.65 19.76 8.06
C ARG A 3 10.18 19.83 7.63
N VAL A 4 9.77 18.96 6.72
CA VAL A 4 8.36 18.86 6.30
C VAL A 4 7.58 18.23 7.46
N ASP A 5 6.41 18.79 7.78
CA ASP A 5 5.47 18.15 8.69
C ASP A 5 4.85 16.92 8.00
N ILE A 6 5.44 15.76 8.26
CA ILE A 6 5.02 14.48 7.69
C ILE A 6 3.79 13.90 8.39
N ALA A 7 3.34 14.47 9.52
CA ALA A 7 2.04 14.15 10.10
C ALA A 7 0.90 14.89 9.37
N ARG A 8 1.14 16.13 8.90
CA ARG A 8 0.18 16.92 8.11
C ARG A 8 0.17 16.48 6.65
N PHE A 9 1.35 16.43 6.03
CA PHE A 9 1.55 16.05 4.62
C PHE A 9 1.87 14.56 4.50
N GLU A 10 0.98 13.74 5.04
CA GLU A 10 1.10 12.28 5.03
C GLU A 10 0.66 11.70 3.66
N PHE A 11 1.51 10.87 3.07
CA PHE A 11 1.23 10.11 1.84
C PHE A 11 2.01 8.79 1.84
N ASP A 12 1.79 7.93 0.84
CA ASP A 12 2.58 6.72 0.66
C ASP A 12 4.00 7.09 0.21
N PHE A 13 4.94 7.10 1.16
CA PHE A 13 6.32 7.48 0.94
C PHE A 13 7.11 6.57 -0.03
N ASP A 14 6.55 5.42 -0.42
CA ASP A 14 7.12 4.55 -1.47
C ASP A 14 6.68 4.96 -2.89
N THR A 15 5.76 5.92 -3.04
CA THR A 15 5.30 6.39 -4.35
C THR A 15 6.29 7.35 -5.02
N THR A 16 6.20 7.42 -6.35
CA THR A 16 7.04 8.29 -7.17
C THR A 16 6.70 9.77 -6.99
N TRP A 17 5.42 10.09 -6.77
CA TRP A 17 4.93 11.46 -6.71
C TRP A 17 3.60 11.57 -5.94
N ALA A 18 3.45 12.67 -5.20
CA ALA A 18 2.23 13.06 -4.50
C ALA A 18 2.06 14.58 -4.49
N ALA A 19 0.81 15.03 -4.49
CA ALA A 19 0.40 16.42 -4.40
C ALA A 19 -0.68 16.61 -3.33
N PHE A 20 -0.78 17.83 -2.81
CA PHE A 20 -1.75 18.24 -1.81
C PHE A 20 -2.46 19.51 -2.26
N PHE A 21 -3.78 19.52 -2.18
CA PHE A 21 -4.60 20.71 -2.43
C PHE A 21 -4.98 21.31 -1.11
N THR A 22 -4.53 22.54 -0.84
CA THR A 22 -4.64 23.16 0.49
C THR A 22 -5.13 24.60 0.42
N ASP A 23 -5.63 25.11 1.55
CA ASP A 23 -5.84 26.55 1.74
C ASP A 23 -4.62 27.25 2.37
N SER A 24 -4.73 28.55 2.63
CA SER A 24 -3.67 29.35 3.26
C SER A 24 -3.34 28.94 4.70
N LYS A 25 -4.19 28.13 5.35
CA LYS A 25 -3.95 27.55 6.68
C LYS A 25 -3.39 26.11 6.58
N LEU A 26 -3.02 25.66 5.39
CA LEU A 26 -2.54 24.31 5.11
C LEU A 26 -3.56 23.22 5.50
N ARG A 27 -4.85 23.54 5.50
CA ARG A 27 -5.92 22.54 5.63
C ARG A 27 -6.09 21.86 4.29
N ILE A 28 -6.26 20.54 4.29
CA ILE A 28 -6.12 19.73 3.09
C ILE A 28 -7.51 19.42 2.54
N TYR A 29 -7.78 19.84 1.31
CA TYR A 29 -8.97 19.48 0.56
C TYR A 29 -8.86 18.09 -0.06
N SER A 30 -7.69 17.76 -0.61
CA SER A 30 -7.44 16.46 -1.23
C SER A 30 -5.94 16.19 -1.33
N ARG A 31 -5.60 14.90 -1.41
CA ARG A 31 -4.32 14.30 -1.73
C ARG A 31 -4.42 13.73 -3.13
N TYR A 32 -3.37 13.78 -3.92
CA TYR A 32 -3.37 13.12 -5.23
C TYR A 32 -2.01 12.49 -5.50
N GLY A 33 -1.99 11.36 -6.20
CA GLY A 33 -0.79 10.60 -6.47
C GLY A 33 -1.02 9.11 -6.27
N GLY A 34 0.02 8.31 -6.45
CA GLY A 34 -0.10 6.88 -6.23
C GLY A 34 0.71 6.02 -7.16
N ARG A 35 0.80 4.75 -6.77
CA ARG A 35 1.42 3.67 -7.49
C ARG A 35 0.82 2.35 -7.02
N ASP A 36 0.94 1.31 -7.85
CA ASP A 36 0.79 -0.09 -7.48
C ASP A 36 1.89 -0.96 -8.14
N GLU A 37 1.73 -2.27 -8.13
CA GLU A 37 2.70 -3.24 -8.66
C GLU A 37 2.80 -3.30 -10.19
N HIS A 38 1.90 -2.67 -10.93
CA HIS A 38 1.86 -2.74 -12.39
C HIS A 38 2.91 -1.80 -13.00
N GLU A 39 2.85 -0.51 -12.66
CA GLU A 39 3.77 0.51 -13.19
C GLU A 39 3.84 1.76 -12.29
N PRO A 40 4.89 2.60 -12.41
CA PRO A 40 5.04 3.80 -11.58
C PRO A 40 3.90 4.83 -11.69
N GLU A 41 3.15 4.83 -12.79
CA GLU A 41 2.10 5.81 -13.09
C GLU A 41 0.69 5.19 -13.12
N SER A 42 0.53 3.94 -12.67
CA SER A 42 -0.73 3.17 -12.78
C SER A 42 -1.92 3.84 -12.11
N ARG A 43 -1.66 4.72 -11.14
CA ARG A 43 -2.67 5.47 -10.37
C ARG A 43 -2.72 6.96 -10.73
N LEU A 44 -2.01 7.38 -11.77
CA LEU A 44 -1.94 8.76 -12.22
C LEU A 44 -2.70 8.93 -13.54
N SER A 45 -3.40 10.05 -13.70
CA SER A 45 -4.00 10.46 -14.96
C SER A 45 -4.18 11.97 -15.00
N LYS A 46 -3.88 12.60 -16.13
CA LYS A 46 -4.11 14.04 -16.32
C LYS A 46 -5.57 14.42 -16.06
N SER A 47 -6.52 13.57 -16.48
CA SER A 47 -7.95 13.83 -16.33
C SER A 47 -8.38 13.81 -14.88
N SER A 48 -7.95 12.81 -14.09
CA SER A 48 -8.31 12.74 -12.68
C SER A 48 -7.60 13.81 -11.85
N LEU A 49 -6.38 14.19 -12.21
CA LEU A 49 -5.71 15.34 -11.59
C LEU A 49 -6.52 16.63 -11.80
N LEU A 50 -6.96 16.90 -13.02
CA LEU A 50 -7.80 18.07 -13.33
C LEU A 50 -9.14 18.02 -12.61
N GLN A 51 -9.74 16.83 -12.47
CA GLN A 51 -10.97 16.63 -11.71
C GLN A 51 -10.76 16.98 -10.23
N THR A 52 -9.75 16.39 -9.59
CA THR A 52 -9.41 16.68 -8.19
C THR A 52 -9.11 18.17 -7.97
N MET A 53 -8.45 18.84 -8.92
CA MET A 53 -8.22 20.30 -8.87
C MET A 53 -9.52 21.10 -8.87
N ARG A 54 -10.47 20.76 -9.77
CA ARG A 54 -11.78 21.44 -9.85
C ARG A 54 -12.59 21.25 -8.58
N GLU A 55 -12.69 20.01 -8.09
CA GLU A 55 -13.45 19.70 -6.88
C GLU A 55 -12.82 20.32 -5.63
N SER A 56 -11.49 20.44 -5.58
CA SER A 56 -10.79 21.16 -4.51
C SER A 56 -11.09 22.67 -4.56
N LEU A 57 -11.20 23.27 -5.75
CA LEU A 57 -11.60 24.67 -5.91
C LEU A 57 -13.06 24.88 -5.51
N ASP A 58 -13.96 23.96 -5.84
CA ASP A 58 -15.37 24.07 -5.45
C ASP A 58 -15.53 23.90 -3.94
N ALA A 59 -14.80 22.96 -3.33
CA ALA A 59 -14.69 22.82 -1.88
C ALA A 59 -14.13 24.10 -1.21
N HIS A 60 -13.16 24.76 -1.84
CA HIS A 60 -12.62 26.03 -1.36
C HIS A 60 -13.65 27.17 -1.44
N LYS A 61 -14.42 27.28 -2.55
CA LYS A 61 -15.51 28.27 -2.67
C LYS A 61 -16.57 28.07 -1.59
N LEU A 62 -16.99 26.81 -1.37
CA LEU A 62 -17.94 26.45 -0.33
C LEU A 62 -17.42 26.85 1.05
N ALA A 63 -16.17 26.48 1.37
CA ALA A 63 -15.54 26.86 2.63
C ALA A 63 -15.46 28.38 2.82
N ARG A 64 -15.19 29.14 1.76
CA ARG A 64 -15.17 30.61 1.84
C ARG A 64 -16.54 31.18 2.13
N ALA A 65 -17.59 30.71 1.45
CA ALA A 65 -18.96 31.14 1.72
C ALA A 65 -19.35 30.91 3.19
N THR A 66 -18.91 29.78 3.76
CA THR A 66 -19.10 29.45 5.18
C THR A 66 -18.21 30.22 6.15
N VAL A 67 -17.09 30.82 5.74
CA VAL A 67 -16.23 31.62 6.64
C VAL A 67 -16.55 33.10 6.57
N THR A 68 -16.97 33.61 5.41
CA THR A 68 -17.28 35.04 5.22
C THR A 68 -18.64 35.47 5.77
N GLY A 69 -19.49 34.54 6.24
CA GLY A 69 -20.81 34.83 6.81
C GLY A 69 -20.81 35.42 8.23
N GLY A 70 -19.64 35.65 8.84
CA GLY A 70 -19.56 36.19 10.21
C GLY A 70 -20.17 35.24 11.25
N ALA A 71 -20.77 35.78 12.32
CA ALA A 71 -21.37 35.00 13.40
C ALA A 71 -22.58 34.14 12.97
N GLU A 72 -23.13 34.37 11.78
CA GLU A 72 -24.27 33.63 11.21
C GLU A 72 -23.82 32.53 10.23
N ALA A 73 -22.52 32.31 10.07
CA ALA A 73 -22.02 31.37 9.08
C ALA A 73 -22.25 29.92 9.55
N VAL A 74 -23.16 29.23 8.87
CA VAL A 74 -23.51 27.84 9.17
C VAL A 74 -22.35 26.94 8.73
N PRO A 75 -21.69 26.21 9.65
CA PRO A 75 -20.62 25.28 9.29
C PRO A 75 -21.13 24.25 8.27
N PRO A 76 -20.26 23.76 7.37
CA PRO A 76 -20.71 22.84 6.33
C PRO A 76 -21.25 21.56 6.97
N ALA A 77 -22.37 21.06 6.45
CA ALA A 77 -23.05 19.87 6.97
C ALA A 77 -22.20 18.59 6.87
N ALA A 78 -21.14 18.61 6.06
CA ALA A 78 -20.15 17.55 5.95
C ALA A 78 -18.73 18.13 6.01
N PRO A 79 -17.74 17.37 6.50
CA PRO A 79 -16.34 17.78 6.47
C PRO A 79 -15.91 18.18 5.05
N ILE A 80 -15.28 19.34 4.92
CA ILE A 80 -14.71 19.81 3.64
C ILE A 80 -13.24 19.41 3.52
N TRP A 81 -12.53 19.49 4.64
CA TRP A 81 -11.11 19.16 4.77
C TRP A 81 -10.90 17.77 5.35
N HIS A 82 -9.73 17.22 5.08
CA HIS A 82 -9.23 16.04 5.78
C HIS A 82 -9.00 16.35 7.26
N PRO A 83 -9.13 15.35 8.15
CA PRO A 83 -8.77 15.50 9.57
C PRO A 83 -7.32 16.00 9.74
N GLU A 84 -7.14 16.98 10.64
CA GLU A 84 -5.81 17.50 10.98
C GLU A 84 -5.10 16.59 12.00
N PRO A 85 -3.76 16.47 11.93
CA PRO A 85 -3.00 15.74 12.94
C PRO A 85 -3.04 16.48 14.29
N ILE A 86 -3.02 15.72 15.39
CA ILE A 86 -2.98 16.27 16.76
C ILE A 86 -1.64 16.98 17.04
N SER A 87 -0.55 16.46 16.46
CA SER A 87 0.81 16.99 16.63
C SER A 87 1.57 16.98 15.31
N SER A 88 2.51 17.91 15.17
CA SER A 88 3.46 17.94 14.06
C SER A 88 4.55 16.89 14.26
N THR A 89 5.00 16.28 13.16
CA THR A 89 6.14 15.36 13.15
C THR A 89 6.96 15.64 11.90
N THR A 90 8.28 15.63 12.02
CA THR A 90 9.24 15.76 10.91
C THR A 90 10.05 14.48 10.74
N PRO A 91 10.72 14.26 9.59
CA PRO A 91 11.61 13.11 9.44
C PRO A 91 12.73 13.04 10.47
N LEU A 92 13.18 14.19 11.00
CA LEU A 92 14.24 14.25 12.01
C LEU A 92 13.76 13.83 13.41
N ASP A 93 12.45 13.62 13.59
CA ASP A 93 11.90 13.05 14.82
C ASP A 93 11.98 11.52 14.83
N ILE A 94 12.44 10.88 13.73
CA ILE A 94 12.78 9.46 13.69
C ILE A 94 14.25 9.30 14.13
N PRO A 95 14.54 8.74 15.33
CA PRO A 95 15.89 8.75 15.89
C PRO A 95 16.97 8.11 15.00
N LEU A 96 16.69 6.94 14.41
CA LEU A 96 17.62 6.27 13.51
C LEU A 96 17.88 7.09 12.25
N LEU A 97 16.86 7.74 11.68
CA LEU A 97 17.05 8.61 10.51
C LEU A 97 17.96 9.79 10.87
N LYS A 98 17.65 10.49 11.98
CA LYS A 98 18.44 11.64 12.46
C LYS A 98 19.89 11.26 12.76
N LYS A 99 20.12 10.08 13.32
CA LYS A 99 21.45 9.58 13.69
C LYS A 99 22.26 9.09 12.49
N SER A 100 21.61 8.41 11.54
CA SER A 100 22.28 7.61 10.52
C SER A 100 22.27 8.24 9.12
N HIS A 101 21.49 9.29 8.88
CA HIS A 101 21.39 9.94 7.56
C HIS A 101 21.94 11.37 7.58
N ASN A 102 22.94 11.62 6.74
CA ASN A 102 23.49 12.96 6.52
C ASN A 102 22.93 13.54 5.21
N GLY A 103 22.41 14.77 5.26
CA GLY A 103 21.97 15.52 4.08
C GLY A 103 20.45 15.52 3.85
N CYS A 104 20.05 15.59 2.58
CA CYS A 104 18.64 15.68 2.18
C CYS A 104 17.93 14.32 2.32
N VAL A 105 16.79 14.31 3.01
CA VAL A 105 15.94 13.13 3.19
C VAL A 105 15.02 12.97 1.98
N HIS A 106 15.05 11.81 1.34
CA HIS A 106 14.11 11.40 0.28
C HIS A 106 12.89 10.72 0.91
N CYS A 107 11.74 10.75 0.21
CA CYS A 107 10.46 10.22 0.72
C CYS A 107 10.58 8.78 1.24
N HIS A 108 11.08 7.86 0.41
CA HIS A 108 11.17 6.44 0.78
C HIS A 108 12.03 6.19 2.03
N GLN A 109 13.03 7.03 2.30
CA GLN A 109 13.88 6.90 3.49
C GLN A 109 13.08 7.13 4.77
N ILE A 110 12.07 8.00 4.75
CA ILE A 110 11.16 8.21 5.89
C ILE A 110 10.51 6.88 6.26
N ARG A 111 10.02 6.13 5.27
CA ARG A 111 9.37 4.85 5.52
C ARG A 111 10.36 3.74 5.90
N GLU A 112 11.48 3.63 5.20
CA GLU A 112 12.53 2.67 5.53
C GLU A 112 13.01 2.84 6.98
N TYR A 113 13.35 4.07 7.38
CA TYR A 113 13.75 4.34 8.76
C TYR A 113 12.61 4.20 9.76
N SER A 114 11.35 4.47 9.39
CA SER A 114 10.21 4.23 10.28
C SER A 114 10.04 2.74 10.61
N LEU A 115 10.24 1.85 9.64
CA LEU A 115 10.18 0.40 9.85
C LEU A 115 11.34 -0.07 10.73
N LEU A 116 12.58 0.37 10.44
CA LEU A 116 13.75 0.05 11.26
C LEU A 116 13.57 0.56 12.70
N GLN A 117 13.13 1.81 12.87
CA GLN A 117 12.90 2.39 14.20
C GLN A 117 11.85 1.62 14.97
N ALA A 118 10.71 1.28 14.33
CA ALA A 118 9.66 0.50 14.97
C ALA A 118 10.18 -0.87 15.43
N TYR A 119 11.06 -1.51 14.64
CA TYR A 119 11.70 -2.75 15.04
C TYR A 119 12.60 -2.59 16.26
N HIS A 120 13.53 -1.63 16.24
CA HIS A 120 14.47 -1.37 17.35
C HIS A 120 13.75 -0.93 18.63
N ASP A 121 12.60 -0.25 18.51
CA ASP A 121 11.75 0.13 19.63
C ASP A 121 10.83 -1.01 20.11
N LYS A 122 10.91 -2.20 19.51
CA LYS A 122 10.03 -3.36 19.79
C LYS A 122 8.54 -3.08 19.57
N ARG A 123 8.24 -2.15 18.66
CA ARG A 123 6.87 -1.74 18.27
C ARG A 123 6.48 -2.23 16.87
N PHE A 124 7.38 -2.91 16.16
CA PHE A 124 7.10 -3.44 14.83
C PHE A 124 5.97 -4.45 14.86
N GLN A 125 5.02 -4.26 13.95
CA GLN A 125 3.93 -5.20 13.68
C GLN A 125 3.91 -5.48 12.17
N ARG A 126 3.53 -6.70 11.78
CA ARG A 126 3.50 -7.11 10.36
C ARG A 126 2.61 -6.20 9.52
N GLU A 127 1.52 -5.71 10.11
CA GLU A 127 0.56 -4.79 9.52
C GLU A 127 1.20 -3.46 9.10
N MET A 128 2.32 -3.07 9.72
CA MET A 128 3.09 -1.89 9.33
C MET A 128 3.74 -2.03 7.95
N LEU A 129 3.82 -3.24 7.37
CA LEU A 129 4.27 -3.43 5.99
C LEU A 129 3.19 -3.02 4.98
N PHE A 130 1.92 -3.07 5.39
CA PHE A 130 0.76 -2.93 4.51
C PHE A 130 0.06 -1.59 4.75
N THR A 131 0.55 -0.55 4.08
CA THR A 131 0.01 0.82 4.20
C THR A 131 -0.54 1.30 2.89
N TYR A 132 -1.47 2.25 2.94
CA TYR A 132 -2.20 2.74 1.77
C TYR A 132 -2.78 1.59 0.95
N PRO A 133 -3.64 0.76 1.59
CA PRO A 133 -4.15 -0.44 0.95
C PRO A 133 -4.91 -0.07 -0.31
N LEU A 134 -4.72 -0.90 -1.34
CA LEU A 134 -5.42 -0.76 -2.62
C LEU A 134 -6.92 -1.02 -2.42
N PRO A 135 -7.84 -0.18 -2.94
CA PRO A 135 -9.28 -0.42 -2.81
C PRO A 135 -9.73 -1.78 -3.38
N GLU A 136 -8.95 -2.36 -4.29
CA GLU A 136 -9.14 -3.69 -4.86
C GLU A 136 -9.11 -4.81 -3.81
N SER A 137 -8.42 -4.60 -2.69
CA SER A 137 -8.47 -5.52 -1.53
C SER A 137 -9.88 -5.67 -0.93
N LEU A 138 -10.75 -4.69 -1.17
CA LEU A 138 -12.16 -4.68 -0.79
C LEU A 138 -13.09 -4.92 -2.00
N GLY A 139 -12.51 -5.22 -3.17
CA GLY A 139 -13.21 -5.41 -4.43
C GLY A 139 -13.65 -4.12 -5.12
N ILE A 140 -13.00 -2.99 -4.85
CA ILE A 140 -13.30 -1.71 -5.49
C ILE A 140 -12.23 -1.43 -6.54
N GLU A 141 -12.60 -1.39 -7.82
CA GLU A 141 -11.75 -0.86 -8.87
C GLU A 141 -12.15 0.59 -9.14
N VAL A 142 -11.21 1.52 -9.00
CA VAL A 142 -11.46 2.94 -9.23
C VAL A 142 -11.18 3.30 -10.69
N ASP A 143 -12.09 4.03 -11.32
CA ASP A 143 -11.88 4.62 -12.63
C ASP A 143 -10.72 5.61 -12.56
N ARG A 144 -9.58 5.23 -13.14
CA ARG A 144 -8.35 6.03 -13.17
C ARG A 144 -8.54 7.41 -13.83
N VAL A 145 -9.46 7.53 -14.79
CA VAL A 145 -9.72 8.78 -15.51
C VAL A 145 -10.55 9.74 -14.67
N HIS A 146 -11.51 9.23 -13.90
CA HIS A 146 -12.32 10.05 -12.99
C HIS A 146 -11.62 10.33 -11.65
N GLY A 147 -10.93 9.34 -11.11
CA GLY A 147 -10.13 9.43 -9.89
C GLY A 147 -10.80 8.89 -8.63
N HIS A 148 -12.13 8.84 -8.53
CA HIS A 148 -12.84 8.33 -7.34
C HIS A 148 -14.25 7.80 -7.66
N ARG A 149 -14.50 7.49 -8.93
CA ARG A 149 -15.68 6.74 -9.38
C ARG A 149 -15.36 5.26 -9.35
N VAL A 150 -16.31 4.44 -8.93
CA VAL A 150 -16.20 2.99 -8.99
C VAL A 150 -16.33 2.56 -10.45
N ALA A 151 -15.25 2.08 -11.05
CA ALA A 151 -15.27 1.48 -12.38
C ALA A 151 -15.93 0.10 -12.32
N LYS A 152 -15.51 -0.72 -11.36
CA LYS A 152 -15.97 -2.09 -11.21
C LYS A 152 -16.00 -2.50 -9.75
N VAL A 153 -16.94 -3.39 -9.43
CA VAL A 153 -17.03 -4.08 -8.15
C VAL A 153 -16.71 -5.56 -8.39
N GLY A 154 -15.78 -6.12 -7.61
CA GLY A 154 -15.40 -7.53 -7.73
C GLY A 154 -16.46 -8.46 -7.14
N ASP A 155 -16.77 -9.55 -7.84
CA ASP A 155 -17.75 -10.53 -7.36
C ASP A 155 -17.30 -11.19 -6.04
N GLY A 156 -18.25 -11.41 -5.12
CA GLY A 156 -17.99 -12.02 -3.81
C GLY A 156 -17.06 -11.20 -2.90
N SER A 157 -16.87 -9.92 -3.20
CA SER A 157 -16.03 -9.01 -2.42
C SER A 157 -16.84 -8.25 -1.33
N PRO A 158 -16.16 -7.66 -0.33
CA PRO A 158 -16.81 -6.78 0.63
C PRO A 158 -17.63 -5.65 0.00
N ALA A 159 -17.17 -5.09 -1.12
CA ALA A 159 -17.90 -4.07 -1.87
C ALA A 159 -19.17 -4.60 -2.53
N ALA A 160 -19.14 -5.81 -3.10
CA ALA A 160 -20.32 -6.45 -3.67
C ALA A 160 -21.36 -6.75 -2.59
N ASP A 161 -20.93 -7.33 -1.47
CA ASP A 161 -21.80 -7.67 -0.33
C ASP A 161 -22.49 -6.43 0.26
N ALA A 162 -21.76 -5.30 0.30
CA ALA A 162 -22.29 -4.01 0.74
C ALA A 162 -23.14 -3.29 -0.32
N LYS A 163 -23.33 -3.88 -1.50
CA LYS A 163 -24.10 -3.34 -2.62
C LYS A 163 -23.54 -2.02 -3.17
N LEU A 164 -22.22 -1.83 -3.11
CA LEU A 164 -21.54 -0.83 -3.92
C LEU A 164 -21.76 -1.17 -5.40
N SER A 165 -21.87 -0.18 -6.28
CA SER A 165 -22.17 -0.37 -7.69
C SER A 165 -21.17 0.35 -8.59
N SER A 166 -20.92 -0.22 -9.77
CA SER A 166 -20.21 0.49 -10.83
C SER A 166 -20.95 1.80 -11.14
N GLY A 167 -20.19 2.87 -11.35
CA GLY A 167 -20.71 4.22 -11.57
C GLY A 167 -20.92 5.05 -10.30
N ASP A 168 -20.90 4.44 -9.11
CA ASP A 168 -20.93 5.18 -7.84
C ASP A 168 -19.74 6.13 -7.74
N ILE A 169 -19.97 7.36 -7.31
CA ILE A 169 -18.91 8.32 -6.99
C ILE A 169 -18.69 8.30 -5.48
N ILE A 170 -17.52 7.88 -5.02
CA ILE A 170 -17.21 7.85 -3.59
C ILE A 170 -16.89 9.27 -3.14
N THR A 171 -17.73 9.84 -2.28
CA THR A 171 -17.58 11.22 -1.79
C THR A 171 -17.04 11.30 -0.36
N ARG A 172 -17.15 10.21 0.41
CA ARG A 172 -16.57 10.12 1.76
C ARG A 172 -16.17 8.69 2.12
N CYS A 173 -15.10 8.53 2.88
CA CYS A 173 -14.70 7.28 3.54
C CYS A 173 -14.34 7.58 5.00
N ALA A 174 -15.09 7.00 5.94
CA ALA A 174 -15.08 7.42 7.35
C ALA A 174 -15.27 8.95 7.46
N GLU A 175 -14.32 9.66 8.11
CA GLU A 175 -14.34 11.12 8.28
C GLU A 175 -13.62 11.87 7.14
N VAL A 176 -13.16 11.18 6.10
CA VAL A 176 -12.32 11.75 5.04
C VAL A 176 -13.17 12.03 3.80
N PRO A 177 -13.27 13.31 3.35
CA PRO A 177 -13.84 13.65 2.05
C PRO A 177 -12.98 13.07 0.93
N ILE A 178 -13.60 12.49 -0.10
CA ILE A 178 -12.89 11.81 -1.19
C ILE A 178 -13.06 12.61 -2.49
N ARG A 179 -11.93 13.01 -3.08
CA ARG A 179 -11.85 13.67 -4.41
C ARG A 179 -10.81 12.99 -5.31
N SER A 180 -10.13 11.96 -4.81
CA SER A 180 -9.14 11.15 -5.52
C SER A 180 -9.00 9.74 -4.93
N ASP A 181 -8.34 8.86 -5.68
CA ASP A 181 -7.97 7.51 -5.23
C ASP A 181 -7.02 7.57 -4.02
N LEU A 182 -6.11 8.55 -3.98
CA LEU A 182 -5.21 8.70 -2.82
C LEU A 182 -5.94 9.15 -1.56
N ASP A 183 -7.03 9.91 -1.67
CA ASP A 183 -7.88 10.24 -0.51
C ASP A 183 -8.46 8.96 0.07
N LEU A 184 -9.00 8.08 -0.79
CA LEU A 184 -9.60 6.82 -0.38
C LEU A 184 -8.57 5.92 0.30
N ARG A 185 -7.40 5.75 -0.32
CA ARG A 185 -6.32 4.94 0.24
C ARG A 185 -5.75 5.52 1.53
N TRP A 186 -5.68 6.84 1.66
CA TRP A 186 -5.28 7.50 2.91
C TRP A 186 -6.33 7.29 4.00
N ALA A 187 -7.62 7.46 3.70
CA ALA A 187 -8.72 7.19 4.63
C ALA A 187 -8.67 5.75 5.15
N LEU A 188 -8.52 4.79 4.24
CA LEU A 188 -8.32 3.38 4.59
C LEU A 188 -7.05 3.18 5.43
N HIS A 189 -5.92 3.76 5.04
CA HIS A 189 -4.66 3.66 5.79
C HIS A 189 -4.77 4.11 7.26
N ARG A 190 -5.56 5.16 7.52
CA ARG A 190 -5.77 5.75 8.86
C ARG A 190 -6.65 4.92 9.79
N LEU A 191 -7.39 3.94 9.28
CA LEU A 191 -8.17 3.04 10.14
C LEU A 191 -7.23 2.20 11.04
N PRO A 192 -7.65 1.77 12.23
CA PRO A 192 -6.96 0.70 12.93
C PRO A 192 -6.87 -0.57 12.06
N PRO A 193 -5.74 -1.30 12.01
CA PRO A 193 -5.66 -2.56 11.27
C PRO A 193 -6.69 -3.61 11.71
N THR A 194 -7.15 -3.53 12.96
CA THR A 194 -8.18 -4.39 13.57
C THR A 194 -9.62 -4.01 13.23
N SER A 195 -9.83 -2.90 12.51
CA SER A 195 -11.15 -2.44 12.10
C SER A 195 -11.90 -3.53 11.33
N LYS A 196 -13.19 -3.68 11.61
CA LYS A 196 -14.05 -4.70 11.01
C LYS A 196 -15.04 -4.16 10.00
N ARG A 197 -15.18 -2.83 9.93
CA ARG A 197 -16.06 -2.14 9.00
C ARG A 197 -15.55 -0.73 8.70
N VAL A 198 -15.96 -0.19 7.56
CA VAL A 198 -15.82 1.23 7.22
C VAL A 198 -17.06 1.70 6.46
N THR A 199 -17.49 2.92 6.74
CA THR A 199 -18.61 3.55 6.05
C THR A 199 -18.09 4.40 4.89
N LEU A 200 -18.69 4.20 3.71
CA LEU A 200 -18.56 5.07 2.55
C LEU A 200 -19.84 5.88 2.37
N LEU A 201 -19.71 7.13 1.94
CA LEU A 201 -20.80 7.87 1.33
C LEU A 201 -20.56 7.90 -0.18
N VAL A 202 -21.57 7.54 -0.95
CA VAL A 202 -21.51 7.54 -2.41
C VAL A 202 -22.64 8.33 -3.04
N GLU A 203 -22.39 8.93 -4.18
CA GLU A 203 -23.42 9.46 -5.07
C GLU A 203 -23.71 8.42 -6.15
N ARG A 204 -24.97 7.96 -6.19
CA ARG A 204 -25.45 6.97 -7.15
C ARG A 204 -26.42 7.61 -8.13
N GLN A 205 -26.16 7.42 -9.42
CA GLN A 205 -27.09 7.81 -10.49
C GLN A 205 -28.29 6.85 -10.51
N MET A 206 -29.50 7.40 -10.49
CA MET A 206 -30.74 6.62 -10.56
C MET A 206 -31.28 6.64 -11.98
N SER A 207 -31.27 5.50 -12.68
CA SER A 207 -31.73 5.38 -14.07
C SER A 207 -33.24 5.53 -14.28
N ASN A 208 -34.04 5.53 -13.20
CA ASN A 208 -35.50 5.38 -13.28
C ASN A 208 -36.29 6.66 -12.96
N LEU A 209 -35.60 7.79 -12.77
CA LEU A 209 -36.22 9.11 -12.63
C LEU A 209 -35.89 9.86 -13.92
N GLY A 210 -36.89 10.43 -14.59
CA GLY A 210 -36.77 11.08 -15.90
C GLY A 210 -35.78 12.26 -15.99
N ASP A 211 -35.17 12.61 -14.86
CA ASP A 211 -33.96 13.43 -14.75
C ASP A 211 -32.90 12.62 -14.00
N SER A 212 -31.65 12.61 -14.49
CA SER A 212 -30.50 11.94 -13.88
C SER A 212 -30.14 12.50 -12.49
N ALA A 213 -31.00 12.23 -11.50
CA ALA A 213 -30.81 12.65 -10.13
C ALA A 213 -29.81 11.71 -9.45
N ALA A 214 -28.72 12.29 -8.94
CA ALA A 214 -27.79 11.60 -8.06
C ALA A 214 -28.39 11.50 -6.65
N ARG A 215 -28.42 10.30 -6.07
CA ARG A 215 -28.82 10.09 -4.67
C ARG A 215 -27.58 9.78 -3.83
N SER A 216 -27.45 10.49 -2.71
CA SER A 216 -26.46 10.15 -1.68
C SER A 216 -26.88 8.87 -0.93
N THR A 217 -25.99 7.89 -0.88
CA THR A 217 -26.23 6.57 -0.29
C THR A 217 -25.08 6.21 0.64
N GLU A 218 -25.41 5.74 1.85
CA GLU A 218 -24.43 5.20 2.78
C GLU A 218 -24.20 3.71 2.49
N ILE A 219 -22.92 3.32 2.38
CA ILE A 219 -22.48 1.94 2.13
C ILE A 219 -21.55 1.52 3.26
N VAL A 220 -21.87 0.44 3.97
CA VAL A 220 -21.03 -0.09 5.05
C VAL A 220 -20.28 -1.32 4.56
N LEU A 221 -18.97 -1.18 4.35
CA LEU A 221 -18.09 -2.27 3.94
C LEU A 221 -17.65 -3.08 5.14
N SER A 222 -17.62 -4.42 5.00
CA SER A 222 -16.89 -5.28 5.93
C SER A 222 -15.38 -5.21 5.65
N LEU A 223 -14.56 -5.29 6.70
CA LEU A 223 -13.11 -5.32 6.59
C LEU A 223 -12.61 -6.69 7.08
N PRO A 224 -12.36 -7.65 6.17
CA PRO A 224 -11.92 -9.00 6.54
C PRO A 224 -10.48 -8.99 7.10
N ASN A 225 -10.06 -10.07 7.75
CA ASN A 225 -8.67 -10.19 8.19
C ASN A 225 -7.73 -10.08 6.98
N GLY A 226 -6.66 -9.28 7.12
CA GLY A 226 -5.71 -9.08 6.02
C GLY A 226 -6.18 -8.12 4.93
N TRP A 227 -7.29 -7.40 5.10
CA TRP A 227 -7.80 -6.41 4.12
C TRP A 227 -6.78 -5.35 3.68
N ARG A 228 -5.70 -5.14 4.45
CA ARG A 228 -4.63 -4.21 4.06
C ARG A 228 -3.60 -4.79 3.11
N GLN A 229 -3.53 -6.12 3.03
CA GLN A 229 -2.45 -6.81 2.34
C GLN A 229 -2.44 -6.43 0.87
N SER A 230 -1.28 -5.97 0.41
CA SER A 230 -1.03 -5.59 -0.97
C SER A 230 0.32 -6.14 -1.40
N GLU A 231 0.55 -6.18 -2.70
CA GLU A 231 1.86 -6.50 -3.27
C GLU A 231 2.91 -5.49 -2.76
N LEU A 232 4.06 -5.98 -2.28
CA LEU A 232 5.13 -5.20 -1.65
C LEU A 232 6.41 -5.07 -2.50
N SER A 233 6.56 -5.82 -3.59
CA SER A 233 7.81 -5.90 -4.37
C SER A 233 8.23 -4.57 -5.00
N TRP A 234 7.27 -3.70 -5.31
CA TRP A 234 7.55 -2.37 -5.87
C TRP A 234 7.95 -1.34 -4.79
N ARG A 235 7.68 -1.63 -3.52
CA ARG A 235 7.96 -0.71 -2.40
C ARG A 235 9.44 -0.71 -2.09
N LYS A 236 10.06 0.47 -2.11
CA LYS A 236 11.48 0.58 -1.76
C LYS A 236 11.70 0.23 -0.29
N SER A 237 10.73 0.55 0.57
CA SER A 237 10.74 0.21 1.99
C SER A 237 10.77 -1.29 2.30
N SER A 238 10.44 -2.17 1.34
CA SER A 238 10.57 -3.63 1.49
C SER A 238 12.01 -4.08 1.78
N ARG A 239 13.01 -3.25 1.46
CA ARG A 239 14.43 -3.49 1.79
C ARG A 239 14.72 -3.39 3.29
N SER A 240 13.88 -2.68 4.03
CA SER A 240 13.99 -2.45 5.47
C SER A 240 13.01 -3.30 6.30
N VAL A 241 12.33 -4.26 5.66
CA VAL A 241 11.54 -5.27 6.39
C VAL A 241 12.49 -6.02 7.32
N PRO A 242 12.21 -6.13 8.63
CA PRO A 242 13.06 -6.82 9.57
C PRO A 242 12.92 -8.34 9.39
N SER A 243 13.44 -8.87 8.29
CA SER A 243 13.43 -10.30 7.98
C SER A 243 14.81 -10.73 7.49
N ASP A 244 15.44 -11.66 8.20
CA ASP A 244 16.70 -12.26 7.75
C ASP A 244 16.41 -13.39 6.75
N TRP A 245 16.27 -13.02 5.48
CA TRP A 245 16.10 -13.99 4.39
C TRP A 245 17.26 -15.00 4.34
N GLY A 246 18.48 -14.59 4.72
CA GLY A 246 19.64 -15.48 4.71
C GLY A 246 20.17 -15.86 3.33
N PHE A 247 19.67 -15.29 2.22
CA PHE A 247 20.19 -15.57 0.87
C PHE A 247 20.08 -14.38 -0.10
N ARG A 248 20.93 -14.40 -1.13
CA ARG A 248 20.76 -13.62 -2.37
C ARG A 248 20.32 -14.56 -3.49
N GLY A 249 19.49 -14.07 -4.39
CA GLY A 249 19.07 -14.83 -5.56
C GLY A 249 18.76 -13.96 -6.76
N ALA A 250 18.64 -14.58 -7.92
CA ALA A 250 18.22 -13.95 -9.16
C ALA A 250 17.30 -14.89 -9.94
N ALA A 251 16.35 -14.32 -10.68
CA ALA A 251 15.53 -15.11 -11.59
C ALA A 251 16.40 -15.64 -12.74
N LEU A 252 16.19 -16.89 -13.13
CA LEU A 252 16.88 -17.46 -14.28
C LEU A 252 16.40 -16.84 -15.59
N ALA A 253 17.36 -16.46 -16.43
CA ALA A 253 17.11 -16.12 -17.82
C ALA A 253 16.66 -17.36 -18.63
N LYS A 254 16.05 -17.13 -19.80
CA LYS A 254 15.54 -18.21 -20.67
C LYS A 254 16.60 -19.25 -21.03
N PHE A 255 17.85 -18.83 -21.27
CA PHE A 255 18.93 -19.76 -21.62
C PHE A 255 19.34 -20.61 -20.40
N GLU A 256 19.48 -20.01 -19.21
CA GLU A 256 19.82 -20.73 -17.97
C GLU A 256 18.75 -21.76 -17.59
N ARG A 257 17.47 -21.46 -17.90
CA ARG A 257 16.37 -22.42 -17.73
C ARG A 257 16.55 -23.65 -18.61
N ARG A 258 16.91 -23.45 -19.89
CA ARG A 258 17.15 -24.56 -20.83
C ARG A 258 18.32 -25.42 -20.39
N GLU A 259 19.42 -24.82 -19.93
CA GLU A 259 20.57 -25.55 -19.38
C GLU A 259 20.21 -26.38 -18.14
N ALA A 260 19.27 -25.90 -17.33
CA ALA A 260 18.77 -26.58 -16.14
C ALA A 260 17.54 -27.48 -16.39
N ASN A 261 17.18 -27.74 -17.66
CA ASN A 261 15.99 -28.52 -18.05
C ASN A 261 14.66 -28.03 -17.42
N LEU A 262 14.55 -26.73 -17.16
CA LEU A 262 13.35 -26.10 -16.59
C LEU A 262 12.42 -25.56 -17.68
N PRO A 263 11.10 -25.48 -17.41
CA PRO A 263 10.15 -24.83 -18.32
C PRO A 263 10.51 -23.37 -18.62
N GLU A 264 10.12 -22.89 -19.81
CA GLU A 264 10.41 -21.52 -20.25
C GLU A 264 9.77 -20.44 -19.37
N SER A 265 8.71 -20.79 -18.64
CA SER A 265 8.00 -19.93 -17.69
C SER A 265 7.81 -20.61 -16.34
N GLY A 266 7.35 -19.87 -15.33
CA GLY A 266 7.19 -20.36 -13.96
C GLY A 266 8.32 -19.91 -13.04
N LEU A 267 8.20 -20.19 -11.75
CA LEU A 267 9.16 -19.76 -10.73
C LEU A 267 10.52 -20.43 -10.97
N ALA A 268 11.59 -19.64 -11.04
CA ALA A 268 12.95 -20.15 -11.11
C ALA A 268 13.91 -19.08 -10.53
N ILE A 269 14.17 -19.14 -9.23
CA ILE A 269 15.11 -18.23 -8.55
C ILE A 269 16.36 -19.01 -8.15
N ARG A 270 17.49 -18.73 -8.81
CA ARG A 270 18.78 -19.30 -8.43
C ARG A 270 19.29 -18.64 -7.16
N VAL A 271 19.66 -19.45 -6.18
CA VAL A 271 20.33 -19.03 -4.96
C VAL A 271 21.81 -18.74 -5.27
N LEU A 272 22.21 -17.48 -5.18
CA LEU A 272 23.56 -17.01 -5.52
C LEU A 272 24.50 -17.06 -4.32
N SER A 273 23.97 -16.84 -3.11
CA SER A 273 24.73 -16.95 -1.87
C SER A 273 23.82 -17.24 -0.68
N ILE A 274 24.37 -17.91 0.32
CA ILE A 274 23.73 -18.22 1.60
C ILE A 274 24.53 -17.52 2.71
N LYS A 275 23.83 -16.92 3.67
CA LYS A 275 24.42 -16.43 4.92
C LYS A 275 24.45 -17.56 5.96
N PRO A 276 25.39 -17.56 6.92
CA PRO A 276 25.47 -18.58 7.99
C PRO A 276 24.31 -18.59 8.99
N ARG A 277 23.27 -17.78 8.77
CA ARG A 277 22.07 -17.61 9.59
C ARG A 277 20.87 -17.23 8.73
N GLY A 278 19.69 -17.22 9.33
CA GLY A 278 18.46 -16.72 8.73
C GLY A 278 17.63 -17.82 8.05
N PHE A 279 16.61 -17.40 7.32
CA PHE A 279 15.58 -18.29 6.79
C PHE A 279 16.13 -19.34 5.80
N ALA A 280 17.09 -18.95 4.96
CA ALA A 280 17.69 -19.89 4.02
C ALA A 280 18.39 -21.08 4.71
N GLN A 281 19.09 -20.83 5.82
CA GLN A 281 19.68 -21.89 6.62
C GLN A 281 18.61 -22.75 7.30
N ALA A 282 17.55 -22.13 7.83
CA ALA A 282 16.43 -22.85 8.45
C ALA A 282 15.70 -23.78 7.47
N LEU A 283 15.68 -23.44 6.18
CA LEU A 283 15.17 -24.28 5.09
C LEU A 283 16.18 -25.34 4.60
N GLY A 284 17.45 -25.23 4.95
CA GLY A 284 18.52 -26.04 4.35
C GLY A 284 18.79 -25.71 2.87
N LEU A 285 18.58 -24.45 2.46
CA LEU A 285 18.96 -23.96 1.13
C LEU A 285 20.48 -23.92 0.97
N HIS A 286 20.95 -24.25 -0.22
CA HIS A 286 22.35 -24.18 -0.62
C HIS A 286 22.56 -23.23 -1.80
N LYS A 287 23.78 -22.71 -1.91
CA LYS A 287 24.21 -21.98 -3.10
C LYS A 287 24.07 -22.90 -4.32
N GLY A 288 23.45 -22.39 -5.38
CA GLY A 288 23.20 -23.13 -6.61
C GLY A 288 21.81 -23.74 -6.71
N ASP A 289 21.08 -23.90 -5.60
CA ASP A 289 19.67 -24.31 -5.62
C ASP A 289 18.85 -23.37 -6.51
N VAL A 290 17.89 -23.91 -7.25
CA VAL A 290 16.90 -23.12 -7.97
C VAL A 290 15.54 -23.32 -7.32
N ILE A 291 15.00 -22.27 -6.71
CA ILE A 291 13.65 -22.31 -6.12
C ILE A 291 12.64 -22.29 -7.27
N THR A 292 11.79 -23.33 -7.34
CA THR A 292 10.81 -23.56 -8.40
C THR A 292 9.36 -23.59 -7.92
N GLY A 293 9.13 -23.61 -6.61
CA GLY A 293 7.78 -23.54 -6.04
C GLY A 293 7.74 -22.95 -4.64
N LEU A 294 6.60 -22.33 -4.28
CA LEU A 294 6.28 -21.88 -2.93
C LEU A 294 4.95 -22.47 -2.48
N ALA A 295 5.02 -23.47 -1.60
CA ALA A 295 3.87 -24.23 -1.11
C ALA A 295 2.97 -24.71 -2.27
N GLY A 296 3.58 -25.39 -3.24
CA GLY A 296 2.95 -25.93 -4.45
C GLY A 296 2.69 -24.92 -5.57
N ASP A 297 2.85 -23.62 -5.32
CA ASP A 297 2.65 -22.60 -6.35
C ASP A 297 3.93 -22.36 -7.16
N THR A 298 3.89 -22.68 -8.45
CA THR A 298 5.00 -22.58 -9.40
C THR A 298 4.90 -21.37 -10.33
N ARG A 299 3.96 -20.45 -10.11
CA ARG A 299 3.79 -19.27 -10.97
C ARG A 299 5.04 -18.40 -10.97
N GLU A 300 5.34 -17.82 -12.12
CA GLU A 300 6.50 -16.97 -12.32
C GLU A 300 6.48 -15.73 -11.41
N ARG A 301 7.62 -15.48 -10.75
CA ARG A 301 7.83 -14.34 -9.86
C ARG A 301 9.30 -13.92 -9.90
N SER A 302 9.54 -12.63 -9.72
CA SER A 302 10.86 -12.13 -9.32
C SER A 302 11.16 -12.51 -7.86
N LEU A 303 12.41 -12.37 -7.42
CA LEU A 303 12.79 -12.58 -6.03
C LEU A 303 12.00 -11.66 -5.08
N ASP A 304 11.78 -10.40 -5.45
CA ASP A 304 11.02 -9.46 -4.60
C ASP A 304 9.54 -9.81 -4.55
N ARG A 305 8.95 -10.30 -5.65
CA ARG A 305 7.57 -10.82 -5.65
C ARG A 305 7.45 -12.12 -4.85
N LEU A 306 8.46 -12.98 -4.86
CA LEU A 306 8.50 -14.17 -4.01
C LEU A 306 8.55 -13.78 -2.52
N ARG A 307 9.40 -12.81 -2.15
CA ARG A 307 9.47 -12.27 -0.77
C ARG A 307 8.16 -11.62 -0.33
N SER A 308 7.56 -10.81 -1.20
CA SER A 308 6.23 -10.22 -1.00
C SER A 308 5.16 -11.29 -0.78
N ASP A 309 5.14 -12.35 -1.59
CA ASP A 309 4.20 -13.47 -1.41
C ASP A 309 4.40 -14.17 -0.07
N MET A 310 5.66 -14.41 0.34
CA MET A 310 5.95 -14.97 1.66
C MET A 310 5.47 -14.04 2.80
N LEU A 311 5.73 -12.74 2.72
CA LEU A 311 5.29 -11.76 3.72
C LEU A 311 3.76 -11.60 3.79
N ARG A 312 3.02 -11.93 2.72
CA ARG A 312 1.54 -11.94 2.69
C ARG A 312 0.94 -13.25 3.20
N ARG A 313 1.65 -14.37 3.07
CA ARG A 313 1.14 -15.70 3.42
C ARG A 313 1.56 -16.21 4.79
N PHE A 314 2.75 -15.86 5.25
CA PHE A 314 3.35 -16.48 6.44
C PHE A 314 3.65 -15.45 7.53
N ALA A 315 3.51 -15.87 8.77
CA ALA A 315 3.94 -15.21 9.99
C ALA A 315 5.11 -15.98 10.63
N PRO A 316 5.90 -15.36 11.52
CA PRO A 316 6.93 -16.07 12.28
C PRO A 316 6.44 -17.39 12.90
N GLY A 317 7.18 -18.47 12.65
CA GLY A 317 6.84 -19.81 13.14
C GLY A 317 5.90 -20.62 12.24
N ASP A 318 5.32 -20.02 11.20
CA ASP A 318 4.59 -20.77 10.18
C ASP A 318 5.54 -21.69 9.42
N GLU A 319 5.07 -22.86 9.01
CA GLU A 319 5.85 -23.73 8.13
C GLU A 319 5.77 -23.22 6.68
N VAL A 320 6.94 -23.02 6.08
CA VAL A 320 7.08 -22.68 4.67
C VAL A 320 7.68 -23.88 3.95
N ARG A 321 7.09 -24.23 2.80
CA ARG A 321 7.58 -25.27 1.91
C ARG A 321 8.06 -24.66 0.60
N LEU A 322 9.29 -24.98 0.20
CA LEU A 322 9.88 -24.62 -1.08
C LEU A 322 10.17 -25.86 -1.90
N THR A 323 9.72 -25.87 -3.14
CA THR A 323 10.22 -26.81 -4.15
C THR A 323 11.51 -26.25 -4.71
N VAL A 324 12.59 -27.04 -4.71
CA VAL A 324 13.90 -26.63 -5.22
C VAL A 324 14.49 -27.67 -6.16
N LEU A 325 15.18 -27.22 -7.20
CA LEU A 325 16.06 -28.04 -8.02
C LEU A 325 17.48 -27.94 -7.47
N ARG A 326 18.06 -29.08 -7.08
CA ARG A 326 19.45 -29.21 -6.60
C ARG A 326 20.10 -30.38 -7.32
N SER A 327 21.16 -30.11 -8.09
CA SER A 327 21.90 -31.16 -8.82
C SER A 327 20.98 -32.07 -9.64
N GLU A 328 20.10 -31.47 -10.45
CA GLU A 328 19.06 -32.16 -11.25
C GLU A 328 17.98 -32.92 -10.46
N GLN A 329 17.99 -32.87 -9.12
CA GLN A 329 16.97 -33.47 -8.27
C GLN A 329 16.00 -32.43 -7.74
N THR A 330 14.70 -32.72 -7.83
CA THR A 330 13.65 -31.92 -7.18
C THR A 330 13.54 -32.33 -5.71
N LEU A 331 13.70 -31.36 -4.81
CA LEU A 331 13.59 -31.52 -3.37
C LEU A 331 12.47 -30.63 -2.83
N GLU A 332 11.76 -31.12 -1.81
CA GLU A 332 10.87 -30.30 -0.99
C GLU A 332 11.59 -29.93 0.30
N LEU A 333 11.88 -28.63 0.46
CA LEU A 333 12.50 -28.09 1.66
C LEU A 333 11.43 -27.44 2.53
N SER A 334 11.42 -27.75 3.82
CA SER A 334 10.48 -27.19 4.78
C SER A 334 11.22 -26.54 5.94
N GLY A 335 10.74 -25.39 6.38
CA GLY A 335 11.38 -24.62 7.45
C GLY A 335 10.42 -23.60 8.04
N LYS A 336 10.71 -23.17 9.28
CA LYS A 336 9.89 -22.16 9.97
C LYS A 336 10.19 -20.78 9.40
N PHE A 337 9.15 -20.01 9.07
CA PHE A 337 9.28 -18.61 8.71
C PHE A 337 9.95 -17.85 9.87
N PRO A 338 10.99 -17.04 9.61
CA PRO A 338 11.84 -16.51 10.66
C PRO A 338 11.09 -15.55 11.58
N ALA A 339 11.56 -15.45 12.82
CA ALA A 339 11.21 -14.31 13.66
C ALA A 339 11.65 -13.00 12.99
N TRP A 340 10.91 -11.93 13.25
CA TRP A 340 11.29 -10.61 12.76
C TRP A 340 12.66 -10.23 13.34
N PHE A 341 13.59 -9.89 12.46
CA PHE A 341 14.96 -9.60 12.80
C PHE A 341 15.65 -8.63 11.84
N THR A 342 16.35 -7.65 12.39
CA THR A 342 17.34 -6.85 11.67
C THR A 342 18.40 -6.32 12.62
N GLU A 343 19.66 -6.32 12.18
CA GLU A 343 20.77 -5.60 12.84
C GLU A 343 21.00 -4.22 12.22
N GLU A 344 20.34 -3.94 11.10
CA GLU A 344 20.54 -2.71 10.35
C GLU A 344 20.04 -1.52 11.17
N THR A 345 20.90 -0.51 11.30
CA THR A 345 20.57 0.80 11.89
C THR A 345 20.56 1.91 10.84
N THR A 346 20.80 1.56 9.58
CA THR A 346 20.89 2.45 8.43
C THR A 346 20.10 1.85 7.27
N VAL A 347 19.61 2.70 6.37
CA VAL A 347 18.95 2.23 5.14
C VAL A 347 19.99 2.03 4.02
N PRO A 348 19.81 1.05 3.12
CA PRO A 348 20.75 0.75 2.04
C PRO A 348 20.95 1.85 1.00
#